data_AF-A0A430BMX3-F1
#
_entry.id   AF-A0A430BMX3-F1
#
_cell.length_a   1.000
_cell.length_b   1.000
_cell.length_c   1.000
_cell.angle_alpha   90.00
_cell.angle_beta   90.00
_cell.angle_gamma   90.00
#
_symmetry.space_group_name_H-M   'P 1'
#
loop_
_entity.id
_entity.type
_entity.pdbx_description
1 polymer ?
#
loop_
_entity_poly.entity_id
_entity_poly.type
_entity_poly.pdbx_seq_one_letter_code
_entity_poly.pdbx_strand_id
1 'polypeptide(L)'
;MEEKMRLNAKQVDADRRQARAYADDALREAVCRWIVDNKASRARTARAFGISVERVGNFQFQTLMKKQTARYWAKMRGEPIIQVASR
;
A
#
# COMPACT_ATOMS: atom_id res chain seq x y z
N MET A 1 -25.22 30.89 0.82
CA MET A 1 -24.22 30.74 1.91
C MET A 1 -24.12 29.27 2.37
N GLU A 2 -25.25 28.57 2.52
CA GLU A 2 -25.28 27.12 2.81
C GLU A 2 -24.57 26.23 1.77
N GLU A 3 -24.65 26.56 0.48
CA GLU A 3 -24.02 25.76 -0.58
C GLU A 3 -22.48 25.79 -0.50
N LYS A 4 -21.88 26.93 -0.13
CA LYS A 4 -20.44 27.05 0.12
C LYS A 4 -19.98 26.23 1.32
N MET A 5 -20.80 26.15 2.38
CA MET A 5 -20.49 25.32 3.55
C MET A 5 -20.57 23.81 3.23
N ARG A 6 -21.55 23.40 2.42
CA ARG A 6 -21.67 21.99 1.94
C ARG A 6 -20.50 21.56 1.04
N LEU A 7 -20.02 22.45 0.17
CA LEU A 7 -18.84 22.18 -0.67
C LEU A 7 -17.56 22.04 0.16
N ASN A 8 -17.41 22.88 1.19
CA ASN A 8 -16.27 22.80 2.12
C ASN A 8 -16.27 21.48 2.93
N ALA A 9 -17.43 21.06 3.45
CA ALA A 9 -17.56 19.78 4.15
C ALA A 9 -17.18 18.57 3.28
N LYS A 10 -17.62 18.54 2.02
CA LYS A 10 -17.25 17.46 1.07
C LYS A 10 -15.75 17.41 0.79
N GLN A 11 -15.10 18.58 0.68
CA GLN A 11 -13.66 18.67 0.47
C GLN A 11 -12.90 18.16 1.70
N VAL A 12 -13.28 18.59 2.91
CA VAL A 12 -12.66 18.13 4.16
C VAL A 12 -12.76 16.60 4.31
N ASP A 13 -13.90 16.01 3.96
CA ASP A 13 -14.06 14.55 3.99
C ASP A 13 -13.29 13.83 2.88
N ALA A 14 -13.08 14.46 1.72
CA ALA A 14 -12.20 13.94 0.67
C ALA A 14 -10.74 13.97 1.13
N ASP A 15 -10.29 15.09 1.68
CA ASP A 15 -8.92 15.28 2.18
C ASP A 15 -8.61 14.30 3.33
N ARG A 16 -9.56 14.10 4.25
CA ARG A 16 -9.44 13.10 5.33
C ARG A 16 -9.32 11.68 4.80
N ARG A 17 -10.11 11.33 3.78
CA ARG A 17 -10.02 10.01 3.12
C ARG A 17 -8.68 9.83 2.44
N GLN A 18 -8.20 10.88 1.77
CA GLN A 18 -6.91 10.87 1.08
C GLN A 18 -5.74 10.75 2.06
N ALA A 19 -5.75 11.50 3.16
CA ALA A 19 -4.75 11.42 4.22
C ALA A 19 -4.69 10.01 4.85
N ARG A 20 -5.85 9.38 5.09
CA ARG A 20 -5.93 7.99 5.57
C ARG A 20 -5.34 7.01 4.56
N ALA A 21 -5.63 7.18 3.27
CA ALA A 21 -5.09 6.33 2.22
C ALA A 21 -3.56 6.40 2.16
N TYR A 22 -2.98 7.61 2.24
CA TYR A 22 -1.53 7.77 2.28
C TYR A 22 -0.90 7.14 3.52
N ALA A 23 -1.50 7.31 4.69
CA ALA A 23 -1.03 6.68 5.92
C ALA A 23 -1.03 5.15 5.82
N ASP A 24 -2.06 4.57 5.22
CA ASP A 24 -2.17 3.12 5.03
C ASP A 24 -1.15 2.60 4.01
N ASP A 25 -0.86 3.37 2.96
CA ASP A 25 0.17 3.02 1.98
C ASP A 25 1.59 3.06 2.56
N ALA A 26 1.88 4.06 3.41
CA ALA A 26 3.16 4.15 4.12
C ALA A 26 3.32 2.98 5.11
N LEU A 27 2.26 2.65 5.86
CA LEU A 27 2.26 1.50 6.77
C LEU A 27 2.46 0.18 6.01
N ARG A 28 1.76 -0.01 4.90
CA ARG A 28 1.93 -1.19 4.02
C ARG A 28 3.37 -1.35 3.58
N GLU A 29 4.01 -0.27 3.12
CA GLU A 29 5.40 -0.31 2.67
C GLU A 29 6.36 -0.67 3.80
N ALA A 30 6.22 -0.04 4.97
CA ALA A 30 7.03 -0.35 6.14
C ALA A 30 6.90 -1.82 6.58
N VAL A 31 5.67 -2.34 6.62
CA VAL A 31 5.38 -3.75 6.96
C VAL A 31 6.02 -4.70 5.95
N CYS A 32 5.82 -4.47 4.65
CA CYS A 32 6.38 -5.33 3.61
C CYS A 32 7.91 -5.30 3.58
N ARG A 33 8.52 -4.14 3.81
CA ARG A 33 9.98 -3.99 3.90
C ARG A 33 10.53 -4.75 5.10
N TRP A 34 9.91 -4.59 6.27
CA TRP A 34 10.33 -5.28 7.48
C TRP A 34 10.27 -6.81 7.35
N ILE A 35 9.23 -7.35 6.70
CA ILE A 35 9.12 -8.79 6.41
C ILE A 35 10.33 -9.29 5.64
N VAL A 36 10.75 -8.57 4.60
CA VAL A 36 11.89 -8.94 3.74
C VAL A 36 13.19 -8.84 4.54
N ASP A 37 13.43 -7.69 5.18
CA ASP A 37 14.67 -7.41 5.90
C ASP A 37 14.90 -8.38 7.07
N ASN A 38 13.82 -8.82 7.74
CA ASN A 38 13.90 -9.68 8.93
C ASN A 38 13.56 -11.16 8.64
N LYS A 39 13.27 -11.51 7.38
CA LYS A 39 12.76 -12.84 6.97
C LYS A 39 11.63 -13.34 7.88
N ALA A 40 10.73 -12.43 8.25
CA ALA A 40 9.77 -12.65 9.33
C ALA A 40 8.46 -13.28 8.83
N SER A 41 7.87 -14.15 9.65
CA SER A 41 6.52 -14.66 9.39
C SER A 41 5.45 -13.57 9.56
N ARG A 42 4.26 -13.79 8.99
CA ARG A 42 3.11 -12.88 9.18
C ARG A 42 2.77 -12.68 10.66
N ALA A 43 2.83 -13.74 11.46
CA ALA A 43 2.56 -13.70 12.90
C ALA A 43 3.60 -12.90 13.70
N ARG A 44 4.89 -12.97 13.32
CA ARG A 44 5.94 -12.16 13.95
C ARG A 44 5.79 -10.68 13.58
N THR A 45 5.43 -10.41 12.32
CA THR A 45 5.19 -9.06 11.80
C THR A 45 3.98 -8.40 12.45
N ALA A 46 2.87 -9.13 12.55
CA ALA A 46 1.65 -8.70 13.22
C ALA A 46 1.93 -8.21 14.64
N ARG A 47 2.73 -8.98 15.40
CA ARG A 47 3.18 -8.59 16.75
C ARG A 47 4.07 -7.35 16.75
N ALA A 48 5.04 -7.25 15.84
CA ALA A 48 5.96 -6.11 15.78
C ALA A 48 5.26 -4.78 15.47
N PHE A 49 4.20 -4.81 14.66
CA PHE A 49 3.46 -3.62 14.24
C PHE A 49 2.13 -3.41 14.99
N GLY A 50 1.77 -4.30 15.91
CA GLY A 50 0.50 -4.21 16.65
C GLY A 50 -0.75 -4.32 15.77
N ILE A 51 -0.69 -5.10 14.67
CA ILE A 51 -1.80 -5.27 13.72
C ILE A 51 -2.19 -6.75 13.58
N SER A 52 -3.35 -7.03 13.01
CA SER A 52 -3.79 -8.40 12.77
C SER A 52 -2.96 -9.11 11.70
N VAL A 53 -2.83 -10.44 11.81
CA VAL A 53 -2.16 -11.29 10.81
C VAL A 53 -2.82 -11.17 9.45
N GLU A 54 -4.15 -11.04 9.42
CA GLU A 54 -4.92 -10.81 8.20
C GLU A 54 -4.54 -9.50 7.52
N ARG A 55 -4.39 -8.40 8.29
CA ARG A 55 -3.97 -7.10 7.74
C ARG A 55 -2.58 -7.17 7.14
N VAL A 56 -1.65 -7.90 7.77
CA VAL A 56 -0.33 -8.18 7.19
C VAL A 56 -0.46 -8.95 5.87
N GLY A 57 -1.33 -9.96 5.82
CA GLY A 57 -1.60 -10.73 4.60
C GLY A 57 -2.15 -9.86 3.47
N ASN A 58 -3.10 -8.99 3.78
CA ASN A 58 -3.67 -8.03 2.83
C ASN A 58 -2.60 -7.07 2.29
N PHE A 59 -1.72 -6.54 3.14
CA PHE A 59 -0.60 -5.70 2.71
C PHE A 59 0.37 -6.41 1.76
N GLN A 60 0.69 -7.69 2.02
CA GLN A 60 1.49 -8.49 1.10
C GLN A 60 0.77 -8.70 -0.25
N PHE A 61 -0.53 -9.05 -0.22
CA PHE A 61 -1.33 -9.25 -1.43
C PHE A 61 -1.41 -7.98 -2.28
N GLN A 62 -1.76 -6.83 -1.69
CA GLN A 62 -1.81 -5.55 -2.40
C GLN A 62 -0.47 -5.18 -3.03
N THR A 63 0.63 -5.43 -2.31
CA THR A 63 1.98 -5.15 -2.83
C THR A 63 2.33 -6.05 -4.02
N LEU A 64 1.94 -7.33 -3.99
CA LEU A 64 2.10 -8.24 -5.12
C LEU A 64 1.27 -7.80 -6.33
N MET A 65 0.00 -7.46 -6.11
CA MET A 65 -0.89 -6.99 -7.18
C MET A 65 -0.35 -5.70 -7.82
N LYS A 66 0.06 -4.69 -7.03
CA LYS A 66 0.68 -3.46 -7.55
C LYS A 66 1.88 -3.76 -8.43
N LYS A 67 2.77 -4.68 -8.03
CA LYS A 67 3.93 -5.10 -8.83
C LYS A 67 3.53 -5.83 -10.11
N GLN A 68 2.54 -6.72 -10.05
CA GLN A 68 2.08 -7.47 -11.22
C GLN A 68 1.40 -6.55 -12.25
N THR A 69 0.54 -5.63 -11.79
CA THR A 69 -0.10 -4.63 -12.64
C THR A 69 0.94 -3.71 -13.27
N ALA A 70 1.94 -3.23 -12.52
CA ALA A 70 3.03 -2.42 -13.08
C ALA A 70 3.81 -3.17 -14.17
N ARG A 71 4.14 -4.44 -13.96
CA ARG A 71 4.80 -5.29 -14.97
C ARG A 71 3.92 -5.48 -16.22
N TYR A 72 2.63 -5.71 -16.04
CA TYR A 72 1.69 -5.84 -17.16
C TYR A 72 1.68 -4.59 -18.03
N TRP A 73 1.55 -3.41 -17.43
CA TRP A 73 1.53 -2.16 -18.18
C TRP A 73 2.89 -1.82 -18.82
N ALA A 74 4.01 -2.12 -18.16
CA ALA A 74 5.33 -2.00 -18.75
C ALA A 74 5.47 -2.85 -20.02
N LYS A 75 4.99 -4.10 -19.98
CA LYS A 75 4.92 -4.98 -21.16
C LYS A 75 4.11 -4.34 -22.30
N MET A 76 2.95 -3.80 -21.98
CA MET A 76 2.06 -3.17 -22.98
C MET A 76 2.66 -1.92 -23.63
N ARG A 77 3.51 -1.18 -22.90
CA ARG A 77 4.23 0.00 -23.43
C ARG A 77 5.52 -0.35 -24.19
N GLY A 78 5.88 -1.63 -24.29
CA GLY A 78 7.15 -2.06 -24.88
C GLY A 78 8.38 -1.71 -24.02
N GLU A 79 8.18 -1.37 -22.74
CA GLU A 79 9.27 -1.10 -21.82
C GLU A 79 10.00 -2.41 -21.49
N PRO A 80 11.34 -2.43 -21.48
CA PRO A 80 12.08 -3.61 -21.07
C PRO A 80 11.74 -3.92 -19.60
N ILE A 81 11.12 -5.08 -19.36
CA ILE A 81 10.93 -5.58 -18.00
C ILE A 81 12.30 -6.06 -17.52
N ILE A 82 13.04 -5.18 -16.86
CA ILE A 82 14.29 -5.54 -16.18
C ILE A 82 13.92 -6.52 -15.07
N GLN A 83 14.20 -7.81 -15.27
CA GLN A 83 14.27 -8.77 -14.17
C GLN A 83 15.44 -8.36 -13.29
N VAL A 84 15.17 -7.57 -12.25
CA VAL A 84 16.16 -7.35 -11.20
C VAL A 84 16.35 -8.69 -10.50
N ALA A 85 17.50 -9.32 -10.73
CA ALA A 85 17.90 -10.54 -10.04
C ALA A 85 17.88 -10.27 -8.52
N SER A 86 16.99 -10.94 -7.81
CA SER A 86 16.98 -10.93 -6.34
C SER A 86 18.29 -11.59 -5.88
N ARG A 87 19.21 -10.82 -5.30
CA ARG A 87 20.35 -11.35 -4.55
C ARG A 87 19.90 -11.83 -3.17
#